data_AF-A0A8T5AZ50-F1
#
_entry.id   AF-A0A8T5AZ50-F1
#
_cell.length_a   1.000
_cell.length_b   1.000
_cell.length_c   1.000
_cell.angle_alpha   90.00
_cell.angle_beta   90.00
_cell.angle_gamma   90.00
#
_symmetry.space_group_name_H-M   'P 1'
#
loop_
_entity.id
_entity.type
_entity.pdbx_description
1 polymer ?
#
loop_
_entity_poly.entity_id
_entity_poly.type
_entity_poly.pdbx_seq_one_letter_code
_entity_poly.pdbx_strand_id
1 'polypeptide(L)'
;MGFLKKLTEKVTPPKVSLKINLNKNTYFLGENLEGELIVSSDEDFNAEEIRCEFQCVEAAKVQKRFYDQALKREVIRETWETATLYSAKPCLSGPIN
;
A
#
# COMPACT_ATOMS: atom_id res chain seq x y z
N MET A 1 10.90 34.27 -19.53
CA MET A 1 11.46 33.20 -18.66
C MET A 1 10.54 32.98 -17.45
N GLY A 2 9.53 32.11 -17.54
CA GLY A 2 8.54 32.04 -16.46
C GLY A 2 7.65 30.79 -16.39
N PHE A 3 8.03 29.69 -17.04
CA PHE A 3 7.20 28.48 -17.12
C PHE A 3 7.72 27.29 -16.29
N LEU A 4 8.71 27.51 -15.42
CA LEU A 4 9.32 26.44 -14.60
C LEU A 4 9.21 26.66 -13.09
N LYS A 5 8.70 27.81 -12.62
CA LYS A 5 8.53 28.08 -11.17
C LYS A 5 7.32 27.37 -10.54
N LYS A 6 6.32 26.97 -11.35
CA LYS A 6 5.12 26.25 -10.86
C LYS A 6 5.33 24.74 -10.67
N LEU A 7 6.44 24.18 -11.15
CA LEU A 7 6.76 22.75 -11.01
C LEU A 7 7.74 22.47 -9.85
N THR A 8 8.27 23.54 -9.22
CA THR A 8 9.27 23.47 -8.14
C THR A 8 8.71 23.86 -6.77
N GLU A 9 7.41 24.12 -6.64
CA GLU A 9 6.69 23.87 -5.37
C GLU A 9 6.64 22.36 -5.17
N LYS A 10 7.84 21.80 -5.00
CA LYS A 10 8.13 20.45 -4.57
C LYS A 10 7.37 20.30 -3.27
N VAL A 11 6.28 19.55 -3.37
CA VAL A 11 5.58 18.79 -2.34
C VAL A 11 6.62 18.29 -1.33
N THR A 12 6.96 19.14 -0.36
CA THR A 12 7.72 18.72 0.79
C THR A 12 6.65 18.10 1.67
N PRO A 13 6.65 16.76 1.84
CA PRO A 13 5.62 16.13 2.65
C PRO A 13 5.70 16.76 4.05
N PRO A 14 4.54 17.03 4.68
CA PRO A 14 4.55 17.56 6.03
C PRO A 14 5.31 16.62 6.96
N LYS A 15 5.99 17.17 7.96
CA LYS A 15 6.68 16.36 8.97
C LYS A 15 5.64 15.78 9.93
N VAL A 16 4.99 14.72 9.50
CA VAL A 16 3.98 14.00 10.27
C VAL A 16 4.47 12.60 10.62
N SER A 17 4.18 12.19 11.86
CA SER A 17 4.33 10.82 12.33
C SER A 17 2.98 10.13 12.30
N LEU A 18 2.90 9.04 11.55
CA LEU A 18 1.72 8.20 11.38
C LEU A 18 1.94 6.87 12.11
N LYS A 19 1.02 6.50 12.99
CA LYS A 19 1.05 5.22 13.70
C LYS A 19 -0.31 4.54 13.60
N ILE A 20 -0.32 3.30 13.11
CA ILE A 20 -1.52 2.45 13.10
C ILE A 20 -1.42 1.49 14.29
N ASN A 21 -2.39 1.55 15.20
CA ASN A 21 -2.54 0.61 16.29
C ASN A 21 -3.72 -0.30 15.98
N LEU A 22 -3.44 -1.57 15.74
CA LEU A 22 -4.47 -2.59 15.59
C LEU A 22 -4.77 -3.23 16.94
N ASN A 23 -6.03 -3.61 17.17
CA ASN A 23 -6.43 -4.27 18.41
C ASN A 23 -5.77 -5.65 18.58
N LYS A 24 -5.37 -6.28 17.46
CA LYS A 24 -4.71 -7.58 17.42
C LYS A 24 -3.83 -7.74 16.20
N ASN A 25 -2.98 -8.77 16.22
CA ASN A 25 -2.00 -9.05 15.17
C ASN A 25 -2.40 -10.22 14.26
N THR A 26 -3.52 -10.87 14.53
CA THR A 26 -4.00 -12.03 13.76
C THR A 26 -5.51 -11.95 13.58
N TYR A 27 -5.95 -12.11 12.34
CA TYR A 27 -7.35 -11.97 11.92
C TYR A 27 -7.74 -13.20 11.11
N PHE A 28 -8.99 -13.62 11.26
CA PHE A 28 -9.58 -14.65 10.40
C PHE A 28 -10.16 -14.01 9.13
N LEU A 29 -10.27 -14.80 8.06
CA LEU A 29 -10.90 -14.34 6.84
C LEU A 29 -12.37 -13.98 7.09
N GLY A 30 -12.78 -12.77 6.67
CA GLY A 30 -14.13 -12.25 6.88
C GLY A 30 -14.33 -11.52 8.21
N GLU A 31 -13.31 -11.47 9.06
CA GLU A 31 -13.34 -10.67 10.29
C GLU A 31 -13.09 -9.18 10.00
N ASN A 32 -13.74 -8.31 10.78
CA ASN A 32 -13.49 -6.88 10.70
C ASN A 32 -12.13 -6.51 11.31
N LEU A 33 -11.40 -5.67 10.60
CA LEU A 33 -10.16 -5.08 11.09
C LEU A 33 -10.48 -3.78 11.82
N GLU A 34 -10.23 -3.78 13.13
CA GLU A 34 -10.46 -2.64 14.01
C GLU A 34 -9.14 -2.13 14.60
N GLY A 35 -9.04 -0.82 14.72
CA GLY A 35 -7.88 -0.14 15.24
C GLY A 35 -7.98 1.38 15.09
N GLU A 36 -6.87 2.06 15.38
CA GLU A 36 -6.76 3.50 15.39
C GLU A 36 -5.58 3.95 14.53
N LEU A 37 -5.78 5.00 13.74
CA LEU A 37 -4.69 5.75 13.11
C LEU A 37 -4.41 6.99 13.96
N ILE A 38 -3.19 7.09 14.48
CA ILE A 38 -2.70 8.26 15.20
C ILE A 38 -1.85 9.07 14.23
N VAL A 39 -2.21 10.34 14.06
CA VAL A 39 -1.46 11.33 13.30
C VAL A 39 -0.92 12.36 14.29
N SER A 40 0.38 12.62 14.24
CA SER A 40 1.06 13.58 15.12
C SER A 40 2.05 14.42 14.32
N SER A 41 2.23 15.69 14.68
CA SER A 41 3.22 16.58 14.08
C SER A 41 3.71 17.59 15.10
N ASP A 42 4.97 18.00 14.96
CA ASP A 42 5.57 19.08 15.75
C ASP A 42 5.35 20.45 15.10
N GLU A 43 4.77 20.49 13.90
CA GLU A 43 4.50 21.68 13.12
C GLU A 43 3.03 21.64 12.62
N ASP A 44 2.39 22.80 12.44
CA ASP A 44 1.07 22.84 11.82
C ASP A 44 1.17 22.42 10.35
N PHE A 45 0.24 21.58 9.90
CA PHE A 45 0.17 21.14 8.52
C PHE A 45 -1.27 21.11 8.03
N ASN A 46 -1.45 21.44 6.76
CA ASN A 46 -2.72 21.27 6.06
C ASN A 46 -2.69 19.95 5.28
N ALA A 47 -3.77 19.17 5.40
CA ALA A 47 -3.98 17.95 4.64
C ALA A 47 -5.40 17.95 4.08
N GLU A 48 -5.53 17.71 2.77
CA GLU A 48 -6.83 17.59 2.10
C GLU A 48 -7.49 16.23 2.39
N GLU A 49 -6.68 15.19 2.59
CA GLU A 49 -7.15 13.81 2.82
C GLU A 49 -6.18 13.06 3.73
N ILE A 50 -6.72 12.29 4.68
CA ILE A 50 -6.00 11.23 5.38
C ILE A 50 -6.61 9.89 4.95
N ARG A 51 -5.84 9.10 4.19
CA ARG A 51 -6.29 7.82 3.64
C ARG A 51 -5.51 6.65 4.25
N CYS A 52 -6.23 5.57 4.54
CA CYS A 52 -5.64 4.29 4.88
C CYS A 52 -6.08 3.23 3.89
N GLU A 53 -5.13 2.38 3.50
CA GLU A 53 -5.36 1.26 2.59
C GLU A 53 -4.79 0.00 3.21
N PHE A 54 -5.64 -1.03 3.32
CA PHE A 54 -5.24 -2.35 3.77
C PHE A 54 -5.24 -3.30 2.59
N GLN A 55 -4.13 -4.02 2.41
CA GLN A 55 -4.01 -5.06 1.39
C GLN A 55 -3.43 -6.32 2.04
N CYS A 56 -4.11 -7.44 1.85
CA CYS A 56 -3.55 -8.76 2.13
C CYS A 56 -3.11 -9.36 0.80
N VAL A 57 -1.80 -9.43 0.58
CA VAL A 57 -1.20 -10.01 -0.62
C VAL A 57 -0.51 -11.29 -0.22
N GLU A 58 -0.98 -12.40 -0.77
CA GLU A 58 -0.29 -13.68 -0.72
C GLU A 58 0.75 -13.71 -1.83
N ALA A 59 1.97 -14.14 -1.50
CA ALA A 59 3.04 -14.36 -2.45
C ALA A 59 3.62 -15.76 -2.25
N ALA A 60 3.58 -16.59 -3.29
CA ALA A 60 4.07 -17.95 -3.26
C ALA A 60 5.13 -18.16 -4.34
N LYS A 61 6.22 -18.83 -3.96
CA LYS A 61 7.23 -19.28 -4.90
C LYS A 61 6.77 -20.61 -5.48
N VAL A 62 6.47 -20.62 -6.77
CA VAL A 62 5.93 -21.79 -7.47
C VAL A 62 6.88 -22.25 -8.57
N GLN A 63 6.82 -23.54 -8.89
CA GLN A 63 7.52 -24.10 -10.03
C GLN A 63 6.53 -24.25 -11.19
N LYS A 64 6.77 -23.52 -12.27
CA LYS A 64 5.95 -23.59 -13.48
C LYS A 64 6.73 -24.15 -14.65
N ARG A 65 6.02 -24.88 -15.51
CA ARG A 65 6.55 -25.33 -16.80
C ARG A 65 6.36 -24.22 -17.82
N PHE A 66 7.46 -23.84 -18.45
CA PHE A 66 7.48 -22.90 -19.55
C PHE A 66 8.01 -23.62 -20.77
N TYR A 67 7.39 -23.40 -21.92
CA TYR A 67 7.98 -23.86 -23.17
C TYR A 67 9.10 -22.90 -23.58
N ASP A 68 10.32 -23.43 -23.65
CA ASP A 68 11.48 -22.66 -24.09
C ASP A 68 11.68 -22.84 -25.60
N GLN A 69 11.48 -21.77 -26.37
CA GLN A 69 11.59 -21.83 -27.83
C GLN A 69 13.03 -22.13 -28.31
N ALA A 70 14.05 -21.69 -27.58
CA ALA A 70 15.44 -21.93 -27.94
C ALA A 70 15.83 -23.40 -27.73
N LEU A 71 15.33 -24.01 -26.65
CA LEU A 71 15.59 -25.42 -26.31
C LEU A 71 14.55 -26.40 -26.89
N LYS A 72 13.47 -25.88 -27.51
CA LYS A 72 12.34 -26.64 -28.05
C LYS A 72 11.76 -27.69 -27.08
N ARG A 73 11.68 -27.34 -25.80
CA ARG A 73 11.20 -28.23 -24.73
C ARG A 73 10.58 -27.47 -23.57
N GLU A 74 9.81 -28.17 -22.76
CA GLU A 74 9.36 -27.65 -21.47
C GLU A 74 10.53 -27.58 -20.48
N VAL A 75 10.68 -26.44 -19.82
CA VAL A 75 11.63 -26.22 -18.71
C VAL A 75 10.86 -25.79 -17.47
N ILE A 76 11.26 -26.32 -16.32
CA ILE A 76 10.73 -25.87 -15.03
C ILE A 76 11.48 -24.61 -14.63
N ARG A 77 10.76 -23.54 -14.32
CA ARG A 77 11.33 -22.32 -13.73
C ARG A 77 10.58 -21.99 -12.46
N GLU A 78 11.34 -21.54 -11.47
CA GLU A 78 10.76 -20.95 -10.27
C GLU A 78 10.29 -19.54 -10.61
N THR A 79 9.06 -19.23 -10.22
CA THR A 79 8.47 -17.89 -10.36
C THR A 79 7.71 -17.54 -9.10
N TRP A 80 7.53 -16.24 -8.87
CA TRP A 80 6.67 -15.74 -7.82
C TRP A 80 5.29 -15.52 -8.40
N GLU A 81 4.28 -16.13 -7.79
CA GLU A 81 2.89 -15.78 -8.00
C GLU A 81 2.41 -14.95 -6.82
N THR A 82 1.63 -13.92 -7.11
CA THR A 82 1.00 -13.09 -6.09
C THR A 82 -0.50 -13.03 -6.32
N ALA A 83 -1.26 -13.04 -5.23
CA ALA A 83 -2.71 -12.89 -5.24
C ALA A 83 -3.13 -11.92 -4.14
N THR A 84 -3.96 -10.93 -4.50
CA THR A 84 -4.56 -10.04 -3.51
C THR A 84 -5.78 -10.73 -2.91
N LEU A 85 -5.66 -11.21 -1.68
CA LEU A 85 -6.71 -11.92 -0.95
C LEU A 85 -7.75 -10.96 -0.35
N TYR A 86 -7.32 -9.75 0.01
CA TYR A 86 -8.17 -8.73 0.58
C TYR A 86 -7.65 -7.33 0.22
N SER A 87 -8.57 -6.41 -0.02
CA SER A 87 -8.27 -5.00 -0.26
C SER A 87 -9.39 -4.14 0.30
N ALA A 88 -9.04 -3.18 1.15
CA ALA A 88 -9.97 -2.23 1.71
C ALA A 88 -9.35 -0.84 1.82
N LYS A 89 -10.21 0.17 1.66
CA LYS A 89 -9.86 1.59 1.78
C LYS A 89 -10.80 2.23 2.80
N PRO A 90 -10.63 1.93 4.10
CA PRO A 90 -11.49 2.50 5.11
C PRO A 90 -11.40 4.04 5.08
N CYS A 91 -12.56 4.68 5.09
CA CYS A 91 -12.65 6.12 5.21
C CYS A 91 -12.31 6.50 6.65
N LEU A 92 -11.13 7.08 6.89
CA LEU A 92 -10.67 7.45 8.23
C LEU A 92 -11.08 8.85 8.65
N SER A 93 -11.22 9.76 7.69
CA SER A 93 -11.72 11.10 7.91
C SER A 93 -12.77 11.43 6.86
N GLY A 94 -13.84 12.10 7.28
CA GLY A 94 -14.59 12.95 6.36
C GLY A 94 -13.72 14.12 5.86
N PRO A 95 -14.26 15.04 5.04
CA PRO A 95 -13.53 16.22 4.60
C PRO A 95 -12.89 16.93 5.80
N ILE A 96 -11.57 17.12 5.73
CA ILE A 96 -10.78 17.83 6.73
C ILE A 96 -10.82 19.30 6.30
N ASN A 97 -11.38 20.16 7.15
CA ASN A 97 -11.54 21.60 6.88
C ASN A 97 -10.20 22.34 6.84
#